data_AF-A0AAX6MB71-F1
#
_entry.id   AF-A0AAX6MB71-F1
#
_cell.length_a   1.000
_cell.length_b   1.000
_cell.length_c   1.000
_cell.angle_alpha   90.00
_cell.angle_beta   90.00
_cell.angle_gamma   90.00
#
_symmetry.space_group_name_H-M   'P 1'
#
loop_
_entity.id
_entity.type
_entity.pdbx_description
1 polymer ?
#
loop_
_entity_poly.entity_id
_entity_poly.type
_entity_poly.pdbx_seq_one_letter_code
_entity_poly.pdbx_strand_id
1 'polypeptide(L)'
;MTAVLHHVATHIGCIGFFATHYHSLATEFENHPEIRAKRMQIHVDEKQRRVTFLYKLEDGVAEGSFGMHCAAMCGISSRVIERAEVAAKEWEHTSRLKESLERAREGCYIPLGILSDVAALLDEEKSKDIGLRSMDVLAKAIEAL
;
A
#
# COMPACT_ATOMS: atom_id res chain seq x y z
N MET A 1 9.97 2.70 1.22
CA MET A 1 9.46 1.67 0.30
C MET A 1 8.74 2.30 -0.89
N THR A 2 7.91 3.33 -0.66
CA THR A 2 7.31 4.21 -1.68
C THR A 2 8.28 4.66 -2.77
N ALA A 3 9.42 5.28 -2.40
CA ALA A 3 10.39 5.77 -3.38
C ALA A 3 10.90 4.70 -4.36
N VAL A 4 11.06 3.46 -3.89
CA VAL A 4 11.52 2.34 -4.73
C VAL A 4 10.43 1.94 -5.71
N LEU A 5 9.20 1.72 -5.23
CA LEU A 5 8.08 1.35 -6.08
C LEU A 5 7.80 2.44 -7.13
N HIS A 6 7.80 3.71 -6.72
CA HIS A 6 7.63 4.85 -7.60
C HIS A 6 8.73 4.92 -8.66
N HIS A 7 9.99 4.81 -8.27
CA HIS A 7 11.11 4.88 -9.21
C HIS A 7 11.06 3.74 -10.24
N VAL A 8 10.76 2.52 -9.77
CA VAL A 8 10.65 1.34 -10.64
C VAL A 8 9.48 1.48 -11.62
N ALA A 9 8.32 1.94 -11.16
CA ALA A 9 7.15 2.10 -12.01
C ALA A 9 7.29 3.27 -12.99
N THR A 10 7.73 4.43 -12.52
CA THR A 10 7.68 5.70 -13.27
C THR A 10 8.93 5.95 -14.11
N HIS A 11 10.12 5.63 -13.60
CA HIS A 11 11.38 5.99 -14.25
C HIS A 11 11.98 4.81 -15.01
N ILE A 12 11.97 3.61 -14.41
CA ILE A 12 12.50 2.40 -15.06
C ILE A 12 11.46 1.81 -16.03
N GLY A 13 10.20 1.72 -15.58
CA GLY A 13 9.08 1.24 -16.40
C GLY A 13 9.17 -0.25 -16.77
N CYS A 14 9.79 -1.07 -15.92
CA CYS A 14 9.89 -2.52 -16.12
C CYS A 14 8.61 -3.26 -15.71
N ILE A 15 8.39 -4.43 -16.29
CA ILE A 15 7.30 -5.33 -15.89
C ILE A 15 7.75 -6.14 -14.68
N GLY A 16 7.00 -6.11 -13.58
CA GLY A 16 7.34 -6.87 -12.38
C GLY A 16 6.21 -6.96 -11.36
N PHE A 17 6.44 -7.76 -10.32
CA PHE A 17 5.58 -7.86 -9.15
C PHE A 17 6.29 -7.24 -7.94
N PHE A 18 5.55 -6.45 -7.17
CA PHE A 18 6.03 -5.85 -5.93
C PHE A 18 5.18 -6.34 -4.77
N ALA A 19 5.70 -7.26 -3.96
CA ALA A 19 5.01 -7.78 -2.79
C ALA A 19 5.31 -6.93 -1.55
N THR A 20 4.28 -6.57 -0.78
CA THR A 20 4.39 -5.70 0.40
C THR A 20 3.37 -6.09 1.47
N HIS A 21 3.68 -5.80 2.73
CA HIS A 21 2.73 -5.88 3.86
C HIS A 21 2.18 -4.51 4.29
N TYR A 22 2.63 -3.43 3.64
CA TYR A 22 2.20 -2.07 3.96
C TYR A 22 0.92 -1.72 3.19
N HIS A 23 -0.22 -1.71 3.89
CA HIS A 23 -1.51 -1.32 3.31
C HIS A 23 -1.53 0.14 2.87
N SER A 24 -0.86 1.03 3.60
CA SER A 24 -0.72 2.45 3.25
C SER A 24 -0.09 2.67 1.88
N LEU A 25 0.83 1.78 1.48
CA LEU A 25 1.43 1.82 0.15
C LEU A 25 0.41 1.53 -0.95
N ALA A 26 -0.53 0.62 -0.73
CA ALA A 26 -1.57 0.33 -1.72
C ALA A 26 -2.50 1.53 -1.92
N THR A 27 -2.81 2.27 -0.85
CA THR A 27 -3.59 3.52 -0.92
C THR A 27 -2.82 4.63 -1.62
N GLU A 28 -1.53 4.79 -1.34
CA GLU A 28 -0.70 5.85 -1.94
C GLU A 28 -0.60 5.73 -3.48
N PHE A 29 -0.67 4.51 -4.01
CA PHE A 29 -0.57 4.23 -5.44
C PHE A 29 -1.90 3.83 -6.10
N GLU A 30 -3.04 4.02 -5.43
CA GLU A 30 -4.36 3.64 -5.94
C GLU A 30 -4.67 4.26 -7.31
N ASN A 31 -4.29 5.53 -7.50
CA ASN A 31 -4.50 6.29 -8.74
C ASN A 31 -3.29 6.27 -9.68
N HIS A 32 -2.24 5.50 -9.37
CA HIS A 32 -1.03 5.51 -10.19
C HIS A 32 -1.27 4.77 -11.52
N PRO A 33 -1.02 5.40 -12.68
CA PRO A 33 -1.48 4.90 -13.98
C PRO A 33 -0.81 3.57 -14.42
N GLU A 34 0.40 3.30 -13.95
CA GLU A 34 1.14 2.06 -14.29
C GLU A 34 1.09 0.96 -13.22
N ILE A 35 0.41 1.19 -12.09
CA ILE A 35 0.37 0.22 -10.97
C ILE A 35 -1.04 -0.34 -10.83
N ARG A 36 -1.14 -1.66 -10.61
CA ARG A 36 -2.42 -2.33 -10.33
C ARG A 36 -2.31 -3.14 -9.05
N ALA A 37 -3.20 -2.86 -8.10
CA ALA A 37 -3.29 -3.63 -6.87
C ALA A 37 -3.82 -5.04 -7.14
N LYS A 38 -3.08 -6.04 -6.69
CA LYS A 38 -3.47 -7.45 -6.73
C LYS A 38 -3.28 -8.06 -5.35
N ARG A 39 -4.17 -8.99 -4.99
CA ARG A 39 -4.08 -9.77 -3.75
C ARG A 39 -4.25 -11.26 -4.02
N MET A 40 -3.80 -12.08 -3.08
CA MET A 40 -4.09 -13.51 -3.10
C MET A 40 -5.44 -13.76 -2.44
N GLN A 41 -6.32 -14.47 -3.13
CA GLN A 41 -7.64 -14.81 -2.66
C GLN A 41 -7.53 -15.75 -1.44
N ILE A 42 -8.34 -15.44 -0.45
CA ILE A 42 -8.44 -16.14 0.82
C ILE A 42 -9.90 -16.33 1.18
N HIS A 43 -10.17 -17.37 1.97
CA HIS A 43 -11.46 -17.59 2.59
C HIS A 43 -11.29 -17.67 4.10
N VAL A 44 -12.04 -16.86 4.84
CA VAL A 44 -11.94 -16.74 6.29
C VAL A 44 -13.22 -17.33 6.92
N ASP A 45 -13.04 -18.29 7.82
CA ASP A 45 -14.09 -18.80 8.69
C ASP A 45 -13.92 -18.18 10.08
N GLU A 46 -14.72 -17.16 10.37
CA GLU A 46 -14.69 -16.46 11.65
C GLU A 46 -15.17 -17.32 12.83
N LYS A 47 -16.06 -18.30 12.58
CA LYS A 47 -16.59 -19.16 13.64
C LYS A 47 -15.53 -20.15 14.10
N GLN A 48 -14.77 -20.71 13.16
CA GLN A 48 -13.68 -21.64 13.46
C GLN A 48 -12.32 -20.96 13.66
N ARG A 49 -12.22 -19.64 13.44
CA ARG A 49 -10.95 -18.88 13.40
C ARG A 49 -9.93 -19.51 12.45
N ARG A 50 -10.38 -19.88 11.25
CA ARG A 50 -9.56 -20.56 10.24
C ARG A 50 -9.45 -19.73 8.96
N VAL A 51 -8.31 -19.83 8.30
CA VAL A 51 -8.06 -19.22 7.00
C VAL A 51 -7.70 -20.29 5.99
N THR A 52 -8.34 -20.24 4.84
CA THR A 52 -8.04 -21.11 3.69
C THR A 52 -7.42 -20.26 2.60
N PHE A 53 -6.19 -20.59 2.22
CA PHE A 53 -5.48 -19.94 1.13
C PHE A 53 -5.91 -20.58 -0.20
N LEU A 54 -6.52 -19.80 -1.08
CA LEU A 54 -7.02 -20.30 -2.38
C LEU A 54 -5.97 -20.22 -3.49
N TYR A 55 -4.83 -19.58 -3.20
CA TYR A 55 -3.69 -19.43 -4.12
C TYR A 55 -4.07 -18.86 -5.51
N LYS A 56 -5.14 -18.07 -5.58
CA LYS A 56 -5.59 -17.38 -6.79
C LYS A 56 -5.28 -15.89 -6.68
N LEU A 57 -4.65 -15.31 -7.70
CA LEU A 57 -4.40 -13.88 -7.77
C LEU A 57 -5.67 -13.15 -8.26
N GLU A 58 -6.12 -12.14 -7.54
CA GLU A 58 -7.29 -11.32 -7.88
C GLU A 58 -7.01 -9.83 -7.75
N ASP A 59 -7.88 -9.01 -8.34
CA ASP A 59 -7.81 -7.55 -8.21
C ASP A 59 -8.15 -7.08 -6.80
N GLY A 60 -7.44 -6.04 -6.36
CA GLY A 60 -7.69 -5.37 -5.09
C GLY A 60 -6.57 -5.51 -4.07
N VAL A 61 -6.83 -4.98 -2.87
CA VAL A 61 -5.91 -4.94 -1.73
C VAL A 61 -6.39 -5.96 -0.68
N ALA A 62 -5.45 -6.55 0.05
CA ALA A 62 -5.80 -7.42 1.17
C ALA A 62 -6.63 -6.66 2.22
N GLU A 63 -7.64 -7.31 2.78
CA GLU A 63 -8.57 -6.70 3.76
C GLU A 63 -7.93 -6.50 5.16
N GLY A 64 -6.76 -7.10 5.41
CA GLY A 64 -6.05 -6.94 6.67
C GLY A 64 -5.06 -8.07 6.94
N SER A 65 -4.58 -8.15 8.19
CA SER A 65 -3.68 -9.22 8.64
C SER A 65 -4.45 -10.42 9.16
N PHE A 66 -4.19 -11.60 8.59
CA PHE A 66 -4.77 -12.87 9.01
C PHE A 66 -3.91 -13.63 10.03
N GLY A 67 -2.96 -12.93 10.67
CA GLY A 67 -1.99 -13.53 11.59
C GLY A 67 -2.65 -14.19 12.80
N MET A 68 -3.75 -13.63 13.30
CA MET A 68 -4.48 -14.16 14.45
C MET A 68 -5.18 -15.48 14.13
N HIS A 69 -5.80 -15.58 12.96
CA HIS A 69 -6.39 -16.83 12.46
C HIS A 69 -5.31 -17.88 12.17
N CYS A 70 -4.17 -17.49 11.59
CA CYS A 70 -3.02 -18.39 11.42
C CYS A 70 -2.51 -18.92 12.77
N ALA A 71 -2.41 -18.06 13.79
CA ALA A 71 -2.00 -18.46 15.14
C ALA A 71 -2.97 -19.48 15.76
N ALA A 72 -4.28 -19.27 15.58
CA ALA A 72 -5.31 -20.20 16.04
C ALA A 72 -5.17 -21.57 15.36
N MET A 73 -4.95 -21.61 14.04
CA MET A 73 -4.73 -22.85 13.30
C MET A 73 -3.49 -23.62 13.74
N CYS A 74 -2.45 -22.91 14.20
CA CYS A 74 -1.22 -23.51 14.72
C CYS A 74 -1.32 -23.97 16.18
N GLY A 75 -2.50 -23.87 16.81
CA GLY A 75 -2.71 -24.32 18.19
C GLY A 75 -2.16 -23.37 19.26
N ILE A 76 -1.92 -22.10 18.92
CA ILE A 76 -1.55 -21.09 19.92
C ILE A 76 -2.72 -20.88 20.89
N SER A 77 -2.43 -20.73 22.18
CA SER A 77 -3.45 -20.55 23.22
C SER A 77 -4.37 -19.36 22.93
N SER A 78 -5.68 -19.58 23.04
CA SER A 78 -6.72 -18.56 22.83
C SER A 78 -6.47 -17.29 23.65
N ARG A 79 -6.00 -17.43 24.89
CA ARG A 79 -5.68 -16.30 25.78
C ARG A 79 -4.58 -15.40 25.20
N VAL A 80 -3.59 -15.96 24.51
CA VAL A 80 -2.53 -15.19 23.86
C VAL A 80 -3.08 -14.46 22.65
N ILE A 81 -3.90 -15.15 21.86
CA ILE A 81 -4.53 -14.61 20.66
C ILE A 81 -5.45 -13.43 21.03
N GLU A 82 -6.33 -13.59 22.01
CA GLU A 82 -7.24 -12.53 22.46
C GLU A 82 -6.49 -11.29 22.94
N ARG A 83 -5.40 -11.45 23.71
CA ARG A 83 -4.58 -10.32 24.17
C ARG A 83 -3.89 -9.59 23.02
N ALA A 84 -3.36 -10.33 22.06
CA ALA A 84 -2.73 -9.74 20.89
C ALA A 84 -3.74 -9.01 19.99
N GLU A 85 -4.97 -9.50 19.91
CA GLU A 85 -6.05 -8.86 19.14
C GLU A 85 -6.46 -7.52 19.76
N VAL A 86 -6.56 -7.45 21.10
CA VAL A 86 -6.81 -6.20 21.82
C VAL A 86 -5.67 -5.20 21.57
N ALA A 87 -4.42 -5.62 21.74
CA ALA A 87 -3.26 -4.74 21.53
C ALA A 87 -3.18 -4.23 20.08
N ALA A 88 -3.49 -5.08 19.09
CA ALA A 88 -3.51 -4.69 17.67
C ALA A 88 -4.60 -3.63 17.40
N LYS A 89 -5.82 -3.82 17.95
CA LYS A 89 -6.91 -2.85 17.81
C LYS A 89 -6.59 -1.50 18.43
N GLU A 90 -5.95 -1.48 19.60
CA GLU A 90 -5.52 -0.25 20.26
C GLU A 90 -4.51 0.52 19.38
N TRP A 91 -3.49 -0.17 18.87
CA TRP A 91 -2.48 0.43 18.00
C TRP A 91 -3.07 0.97 16.70
N GLU A 92 -3.95 0.20 16.06
CA GLU A 92 -4.57 0.61 14.81
C GLU A 92 -5.48 1.82 15.01
N HIS A 93 -6.25 1.86 16.10
CA HIS A 93 -7.10 3.00 16.43
C HIS A 93 -6.28 4.28 16.69
N THR A 94 -5.18 4.17 17.45
CA THR A 94 -4.28 5.30 17.70
C THR A 94 -3.60 5.78 16.42
N SER A 95 -3.20 4.86 15.53
CA SER A 95 -2.56 5.21 14.26
C SER A 95 -3.54 5.91 13.29
N ARG A 96 -4.77 5.40 13.15
CA ARG A 96 -5.80 6.00 12.28
C ARG A 96 -6.22 7.39 12.72
N LEU A 97 -6.37 7.61 14.03
CA LEU A 97 -6.68 8.94 14.58
C LEU A 97 -5.57 9.95 14.25
N LYS A 98 -4.30 9.54 14.36
CA LYS A 98 -3.16 10.37 14.02
C LYS A 98 -3.14 10.71 12.52
N GLU A 99 -3.36 9.73 11.65
CA GLU A 99 -3.45 9.96 10.20
C GLU A 99 -4.62 10.85 9.78
N SER A 100 -5.79 10.68 10.41
CA SER A 100 -6.95 11.53 10.11
C SER A 100 -6.73 12.97 10.54
N LEU A 101 -6.02 13.20 11.65
CA LEU A 101 -5.67 14.53 12.13
C LEU A 101 -4.69 15.23 11.18
N GLU A 102 -3.68 14.52 10.70
CA GLU A 102 -2.73 15.06 9.71
C GLU A 102 -3.43 15.33 8.36
N ARG A 103 -4.28 14.42 7.87
CA ARG A 103 -5.05 14.63 6.63
C ARG A 103 -6.04 15.80 6.71
N ALA A 104 -6.69 16.00 7.85
CA ALA A 104 -7.57 17.16 8.03
C ALA A 104 -6.81 18.50 8.03
N ARG A 105 -5.50 18.47 8.29
CA ARG A 105 -4.61 19.63 8.30
C ARG A 105 -4.07 19.97 6.91
N GLU A 106 -4.01 18.98 6.02
CA GLU A 106 -3.52 19.12 4.63
C GLU A 106 -4.70 19.04 3.65
N GLY A 107 -5.31 20.18 3.31
CA GLY A 107 -6.51 20.27 2.45
C GLY A 107 -6.36 19.77 1.00
N CYS A 108 -5.21 19.22 0.61
CA CYS A 108 -4.98 18.55 -0.66
C CYS A 108 -3.89 17.48 -0.46
N TYR A 109 -4.27 16.20 -0.48
CA TYR A 109 -3.32 15.09 -0.33
C TYR A 109 -2.73 14.74 -1.70
N ILE A 110 -1.47 15.12 -1.92
CA ILE A 110 -0.72 14.75 -3.13
C ILE A 110 0.27 13.63 -2.73
N PRO A 111 0.26 12.47 -3.42
CA PRO A 111 1.21 11.39 -3.15
C PRO A 111 2.67 11.87 -3.21
N LEU A 112 3.51 11.37 -2.30
CA LEU A 112 4.92 11.78 -2.20
C LEU A 112 5.71 11.49 -3.47
N GLY A 113 5.32 10.47 -4.23
CA GLY A 113 5.89 10.17 -5.55
C GLY A 113 5.76 11.35 -6.52
N ILE A 114 4.57 11.96 -6.61
CA ILE A 114 4.31 13.08 -7.51
C ILE A 114 5.11 14.32 -7.06
N LEU A 115 5.13 14.60 -5.75
CA LEU A 115 5.92 15.71 -5.21
C LEU A 115 7.42 15.52 -5.50
N SER A 116 7.92 14.29 -5.43
CA SER A 116 9.29 13.96 -5.79
C SER A 116 9.59 14.23 -7.26
N ASP A 117 8.67 13.85 -8.17
CA ASP A 117 8.85 14.07 -9.61
C ASP A 117 8.85 15.56 -9.95
N VAL A 118 7.93 16.34 -9.35
CA VAL A 118 7.88 17.80 -9.51
C VAL A 118 9.15 18.45 -8.96
N ALA A 119 9.63 18.03 -7.79
CA ALA A 119 10.86 18.55 -7.22
C ALA A 119 12.09 18.24 -8.10
N ALA A 120 12.15 17.05 -8.70
CA ALA A 120 13.22 16.68 -9.62
C ALA A 120 13.20 17.48 -10.93
N LEU A 121 12.01 17.83 -11.42
CA LEU A 121 11.83 18.67 -12.61
C LEU A 121 12.29 20.12 -12.41
N LEU A 122 12.07 20.67 -11.23
CA LEU A 122 12.49 22.02 -10.87
C LEU A 122 14.01 22.14 -10.65
N ASP A 123 14.69 21.01 -10.46
CA ASP A 123 16.14 20.92 -10.31
C ASP A 123 16.78 20.84 -11.71
N GLU A 124 17.21 22.00 -12.25
CA GLU A 124 17.71 22.15 -13.64
C GLU A 124 18.86 21.18 -14.00
N GLU A 125 19.65 20.74 -13.01
CA GLU A 125 20.72 19.76 -13.22
C GLU A 125 20.20 18.33 -13.46
N LYS A 126 19.07 17.95 -12.84
CA LYS A 126 18.46 16.61 -12.97
C LYS A 126 17.45 16.50 -14.10
N SER A 127 16.91 17.63 -14.55
CA SER A 127 16.00 17.70 -15.70
C SER A 127 16.52 16.95 -16.94
N LYS A 128 17.86 16.90 -17.13
CA LYS A 128 18.50 16.20 -18.24
C LYS A 128 18.43 14.67 -18.19
N ASP A 129 18.21 14.09 -17.01
CA ASP A 129 18.16 12.64 -16.79
C ASP A 129 16.71 12.10 -16.74
N ILE A 130 15.72 13.00 -16.84
CA ILE A 130 14.30 12.65 -16.81
C ILE A 130 13.89 12.12 -18.18
N GLY A 131 13.53 10.84 -18.25
CA GLY A 131 13.04 10.21 -19.47
C GLY A 131 11.69 10.75 -19.94
N LEU A 132 11.43 10.70 -21.25
CA LEU A 132 10.12 11.04 -21.84
C LEU A 132 8.97 10.26 -21.18
N ARG A 133 9.22 8.99 -20.85
CA ARG A 133 8.22 8.12 -20.23
C ARG A 133 7.82 8.58 -18.82
N SER A 134 8.77 9.04 -18.00
CA SER A 134 8.44 9.58 -16.67
C SER A 134 7.55 10.82 -16.76
N MET A 135 7.72 11.64 -17.82
CA MET A 135 6.85 12.79 -18.07
C MET A 135 5.44 12.40 -18.46
N ASP A 136 5.30 11.37 -19.30
CA ASP A 136 3.98 10.84 -19.69
C ASP A 136 3.22 10.25 -18.50
N VAL A 137 3.93 9.54 -17.60
CA VAL A 137 3.36 8.98 -16.37
C VAL A 137 2.93 10.09 -15.41
N LEU A 138 3.78 11.11 -15.22
CA LEU A 138 3.46 12.26 -14.38
C LEU A 138 2.24 13.03 -14.91
N ALA A 139 2.17 13.29 -16.22
CA ALA A 139 1.02 13.95 -16.84
C ALA A 139 -0.28 13.18 -16.59
N LYS A 140 -0.27 11.87 -16.80
CA LYS A 140 -1.42 10.99 -16.52
C LYS A 140 -1.79 10.95 -15.04
N ALA A 141 -0.80 10.97 -14.15
CA ALA A 141 -1.05 11.02 -12.71
C ALA A 141 -1.71 12.33 -12.29
N ILE A 142 -1.32 13.46 -12.88
CA ILE A 142 -1.97 14.76 -12.66
C ILE A 142 -3.40 14.78 -13.19
N GLU A 143 -3.67 14.16 -14.33
CA GLU A 143 -5.04 14.01 -14.87
C GLU A 143 -5.96 13.14 -14.01
N ALA A 144 -5.39 12.26 -13.19
CA ALA A 144 -6.11 11.33 -12.31
C ALA A 144 -6.32 11.85 -10.87
N LEU A 145 -5.76 13.02 -10.53
CA LEU A 145 -5.98 13.73 -9.26
C LEU A 145 -7.27 14.56 -9.29
#